data_AF-A0A2V9NYY1-F1
#
_entry.id   AF-A0A2V9NYY1-F1
#
_cell.length_a   1.000
_cell.length_b   1.000
_cell.length_c   1.000
_cell.angle_alpha   90.00
_cell.angle_beta   90.00
_cell.angle_gamma   90.00
#
_symmetry.space_group_name_H-M   'P 1'
#
loop_
_entity.id
_entity.type
_entity.pdbx_description
1 polymer ?
#
loop_
_entity_poly.entity_id
_entity_poly.type
_entity_poly.pdbx_seq_one_letter_code
_entity_poly.pdbx_strand_id
1 'polypeptide(L)'
;MTSRRKSAELGLARIKMTRISSLKPNVSRDQAVAAFNNPARNLFRGPLRAVADFYIPFYLFTVGIKNRGHQTSSIFGLDAVNGTLDLYRFDHLPQETVQLETRNVVPARLEEAASCELVIAKVRRVVFSSGFFRLRDLKISAERHPQPIHIPYWVGFRGANNADFVILDAVRRRVEGSKVRHIFHSWIAPFPDRTLVTAASSKVLS
;
A
#
# COMPACT_ATOMS: atom_id res chain seq x y z
N MET A 1 -6.73 18.75 45.11
CA MET A 1 -7.05 17.33 44.87
C MET A 1 -7.84 17.16 43.56
N THR A 2 -7.35 17.70 42.44
CA THR A 2 -8.15 17.84 41.19
C THR A 2 -7.26 17.79 39.93
N SER A 3 -6.15 17.06 39.97
CA SER A 3 -5.20 16.94 38.85
C SER A 3 -4.79 15.50 38.57
N ARG A 4 -5.76 14.58 38.57
CA ARG A 4 -5.55 13.18 38.13
C ARG A 4 -6.63 12.63 37.20
N ARG A 5 -7.71 13.38 36.94
CA ARG A 5 -8.81 12.92 36.05
C ARG A 5 -8.70 13.40 34.59
N LYS A 6 -7.93 14.45 34.28
CA LYS A 6 -7.80 14.97 32.90
C LYS A 6 -6.74 14.28 32.03
N SER A 7 -5.83 13.50 32.61
CA SER A 7 -4.75 12.83 31.85
C SER A 7 -5.16 11.47 31.25
N ALA A 8 -6.31 10.92 31.65
CA ALA A 8 -6.81 9.65 31.12
C ALA A 8 -7.66 9.82 29.83
N GLU A 9 -8.11 11.04 29.52
CA GLU A 9 -8.94 11.32 28.32
C GLU A 9 -8.13 11.71 27.08
N LEU A 10 -6.81 11.91 27.19
CA LEU A 10 -5.93 12.32 26.08
C LEU A 10 -5.19 11.15 25.40
N GLY A 11 -5.43 9.89 25.81
CA GLY A 11 -4.67 8.72 25.36
C GLY A 11 -5.43 7.67 24.56
N LEU A 12 -6.72 7.87 24.30
CA LEU A 12 -7.53 7.03 23.41
C LEU A 12 -7.92 7.87 22.21
N ALA A 13 -6.95 8.15 21.34
CA ALA A 13 -7.27 8.46 19.94
C ALA A 13 -8.23 7.36 19.49
N ARG A 14 -9.51 7.71 19.34
CA ARG A 14 -10.58 6.80 18.96
C ARG A 14 -10.09 6.04 17.74
N ILE A 15 -9.78 4.75 17.92
CA ILE A 15 -9.28 3.91 16.84
C ILE A 15 -10.37 3.90 15.79
N LYS A 16 -10.15 4.63 14.69
CA LYS A 16 -11.15 4.81 13.65
C LYS A 16 -11.24 3.54 12.83
N MET A 17 -12.24 2.72 13.16
CA MET A 17 -12.63 1.61 12.29
C MET A 17 -13.11 2.19 10.96
N THR A 18 -12.60 1.62 9.88
CA THR A 18 -12.94 2.01 8.52
C THR A 18 -13.55 0.79 7.84
N ARG A 19 -14.73 0.97 7.25
CA ARG A 19 -15.35 -0.03 6.40
C ARG A 19 -14.71 0.05 5.02
N ILE A 20 -14.15 -1.06 4.55
CA ILE A 20 -13.45 -1.14 3.28
C ILE A 20 -14.01 -2.28 2.41
N SER A 21 -13.88 -2.10 1.09
CA SER A 21 -13.96 -3.20 0.12
C SER A 21 -12.55 -3.70 -0.16
N SER A 22 -12.26 -4.94 0.24
CA SER A 22 -10.97 -5.59 0.03
C SER A 22 -11.09 -6.70 -1.00
N LEU A 23 -10.06 -6.92 -1.82
CA LEU A 23 -9.93 -8.19 -2.53
C LEU A 23 -9.93 -9.34 -1.53
N LYS A 24 -10.52 -10.46 -1.93
CA LYS A 24 -10.43 -11.70 -1.14
C LYS A 24 -8.97 -12.17 -1.08
N PRO A 25 -8.42 -12.42 0.11
CA PRO A 25 -7.07 -12.96 0.22
C PRO A 25 -7.05 -14.42 -0.29
N ASN A 26 -6.05 -14.72 -1.11
CA ASN A 26 -5.72 -16.08 -1.57
C ASN A 26 -4.80 -16.82 -0.60
N VAL A 27 -4.36 -16.15 0.48
CA VAL A 27 -3.50 -16.69 1.54
C VAL A 27 -4.18 -16.46 2.89
N SER A 28 -4.45 -17.54 3.63
CA SER A 28 -4.94 -17.44 5.01
C SER A 28 -3.85 -17.00 5.98
N ARG A 29 -4.23 -16.61 7.21
CA ARG A 29 -3.26 -16.24 8.25
C ARG A 29 -2.29 -17.39 8.55
N ASP A 30 -2.78 -18.63 8.63
CA ASP A 30 -1.93 -19.79 8.93
C ASP A 30 -0.97 -20.10 7.79
N GLN A 31 -1.43 -19.95 6.54
CA GLN A 31 -0.55 -20.05 5.37
C GLN A 31 0.52 -18.95 5.37
N ALA A 32 0.18 -17.73 5.79
CA ALA A 32 1.15 -16.65 5.94
C ALA A 32 2.16 -16.94 7.05
N VAL A 33 1.72 -17.44 8.22
CA VAL A 33 2.60 -17.90 9.30
C VAL A 33 3.58 -18.95 8.79
N ALA A 34 3.10 -19.97 8.09
CA ALA A 34 3.94 -21.01 7.49
C ALA A 34 4.93 -20.42 6.46
N ALA A 35 4.48 -19.54 5.57
CA ALA A 35 5.32 -18.88 4.56
C ALA A 35 6.39 -17.98 5.19
N PHE A 36 6.09 -17.36 6.34
CA PHE A 36 7.08 -16.60 7.08
C PHE A 36 8.06 -17.52 7.79
N ASN A 37 7.59 -18.59 8.44
CA ASN A 37 8.37 -19.46 9.33
C ASN A 37 9.38 -20.37 8.59
N ASN A 38 10.34 -19.74 7.90
CA ASN A 38 11.43 -20.39 7.19
C ASN A 38 12.67 -20.52 8.11
N PRO A 39 13.22 -21.73 8.33
CA PRO A 39 14.36 -21.96 9.22
C PRO A 39 15.58 -21.10 8.90
N ALA A 40 15.92 -20.94 7.61
CA ALA A 40 17.06 -20.13 7.20
C ALA A 40 16.87 -18.66 7.60
N ARG A 41 15.66 -18.10 7.40
CA ARG A 41 15.37 -16.71 7.84
C ARG A 41 15.35 -16.57 9.35
N ASN A 42 14.90 -17.59 10.08
CA ASN A 42 14.87 -17.57 11.54
C ASN A 42 16.30 -17.49 12.12
N LEU A 43 17.27 -18.15 11.48
CA LEU A 43 18.66 -18.12 11.89
C LEU A 43 19.29 -16.72 11.71
N PHE A 44 19.06 -16.05 10.57
CA PHE A 44 19.67 -14.75 10.27
C PHE A 44 18.93 -13.54 10.84
N ARG A 45 17.60 -13.62 11.00
CA ARG A 45 16.74 -12.46 11.35
C ARG A 45 15.95 -12.65 12.64
N GLY A 46 16.17 -13.76 13.34
CA GLY A 46 15.44 -14.12 14.54
C GLY A 46 14.05 -14.73 14.26
N PRO A 47 13.38 -15.22 15.31
CA PRO A 47 12.11 -15.93 15.19
C PRO A 47 10.97 -14.99 14.80
N LEU A 48 9.94 -15.56 14.17
CA LEU A 48 8.65 -14.90 13.97
C LEU A 48 8.00 -14.65 15.33
N ARG A 49 7.57 -13.42 15.59
CA ARG A 49 6.95 -12.99 16.85
C ARG A 49 5.45 -12.75 16.72
N ALA A 50 5.05 -12.15 15.60
CA ALA A 50 3.65 -11.83 15.35
C ALA A 50 3.36 -11.80 13.86
N VAL A 51 2.09 -12.03 13.51
CA VAL A 51 1.54 -11.83 12.17
C VAL A 51 0.29 -10.97 12.27
N ALA A 52 0.25 -9.91 11.46
CA ALA A 52 -0.90 -9.01 11.32
C ALA A 52 -1.22 -8.82 9.84
N ASP A 53 -2.41 -8.32 9.55
CA ASP A 53 -2.82 -7.86 8.23
C ASP A 53 -2.73 -6.33 8.13
N PHE A 54 -2.60 -5.84 6.91
CA PHE A 54 -2.87 -4.45 6.58
C PHE A 54 -3.33 -4.31 5.13
N TYR A 55 -3.95 -3.19 4.82
CA TYR A 55 -4.66 -2.96 3.57
C TYR A 55 -4.13 -1.70 2.91
N ILE A 56 -3.70 -1.83 1.66
CA ILE A 56 -3.28 -0.69 0.83
C ILE A 56 -4.43 -0.35 -0.11
N PRO A 57 -4.90 0.91 -0.15
CA PRO A 57 -5.90 1.34 -1.13
C PRO A 57 -5.28 1.47 -2.52
N PHE A 58 -6.03 1.06 -3.54
CA PHE A 58 -5.70 1.18 -4.95
C PHE A 58 -6.87 1.84 -5.69
N TYR A 59 -6.56 2.85 -6.50
CA TYR A 59 -7.51 3.41 -7.47
C TYR A 59 -7.55 2.52 -8.70
N LEU A 60 -8.76 2.16 -9.13
CA LEU A 60 -8.98 1.39 -10.34
C LEU A 60 -9.14 2.31 -11.53
N PHE A 61 -8.51 1.93 -12.64
CA PHE A 61 -8.57 2.63 -13.91
C PHE A 61 -8.91 1.67 -15.03
N THR A 62 -9.86 2.07 -15.88
CA THR A 62 -9.97 1.52 -17.24
C THR A 62 -9.00 2.30 -18.11
N VAL A 63 -8.02 1.62 -18.71
CA VAL A 63 -7.02 2.26 -19.56
C VAL A 63 -7.19 1.77 -20.99
N GLY A 64 -7.51 2.70 -21.87
CA GLY A 64 -7.54 2.50 -23.31
C GLY A 64 -6.15 2.72 -23.92
N ILE A 65 -5.70 1.79 -24.75
CA ILE A 65 -4.45 1.89 -25.51
C ILE A 65 -4.79 1.73 -26.99
N LYS A 66 -4.51 2.76 -27.78
CA LYS A 66 -4.65 2.74 -29.24
C LYS A 66 -3.26 2.82 -29.87
N ASN A 67 -2.96 1.88 -30.77
CA ASN A 67 -1.71 1.82 -31.53
C ASN A 67 -2.00 1.33 -32.95
N ARG A 68 -1.72 2.15 -33.97
CA ARG A 68 -1.94 1.83 -35.40
C ARG A 68 -3.28 1.13 -35.71
N GLY A 69 -4.38 1.67 -35.17
CA GLY A 69 -5.73 1.14 -35.37
C GLY A 69 -6.11 -0.05 -34.49
N HIS A 70 -5.15 -0.69 -33.81
CA HIS A 70 -5.44 -1.67 -32.77
C HIS A 70 -5.81 -0.96 -31.47
N GLN A 71 -6.93 -1.35 -30.87
CA GLN A 71 -7.42 -0.79 -29.62
C GLN A 71 -7.58 -1.90 -28.59
N THR A 72 -6.94 -1.73 -27.44
CA THR A 72 -7.10 -2.61 -26.28
C THR A 72 -7.54 -1.80 -25.08
N SER A 73 -8.35 -2.40 -24.24
CA SER A 73 -8.67 -1.88 -22.90
C SER A 73 -8.10 -2.83 -21.86
N SER A 74 -7.63 -2.30 -20.73
CA SER A 74 -7.16 -3.10 -19.60
C SER A 74 -7.45 -2.36 -18.31
N ILE A 75 -7.67 -3.12 -17.24
CA ILE A 75 -7.97 -2.57 -15.92
C ILE A 75 -6.70 -2.61 -15.08
N PHE A 76 -6.37 -1.48 -14.48
CA PHE A 76 -5.21 -1.33 -13.62
C PHE A 76 -5.58 -0.73 -12.26
N GLY A 77 -5.02 -1.28 -11.21
CA GLY A 77 -4.93 -0.67 -9.89
C GLY A 77 -3.64 0.13 -9.79
N LEU A 78 -3.75 1.40 -9.39
CA LEU A 78 -2.64 2.23 -8.96
C LEU A 78 -2.72 2.39 -7.44
N ASP A 79 -1.62 2.16 -6.71
CA ASP A 79 -1.63 2.39 -5.26
C ASP A 79 -1.96 3.86 -4.97
N ALA A 80 -2.96 4.07 -4.12
CA ALA A 80 -3.49 5.40 -3.80
C ALA A 80 -2.67 6.11 -2.71
N VAL A 81 -1.61 5.46 -2.20
CA VAL A 81 -0.74 6.03 -1.15
C VAL A 81 0.22 7.03 -1.77
N ASN A 82 1.01 6.61 -2.76
CA ASN A 82 1.98 7.49 -3.42
C ASN A 82 2.24 7.11 -4.89
N GLY A 83 1.54 6.12 -5.44
CA GLY A 83 1.73 5.68 -6.80
C GLY A 83 3.12 5.07 -7.04
N THR A 84 3.79 4.48 -6.04
CA THR A 84 5.13 3.89 -6.22
C THR A 84 5.12 2.41 -6.59
N LEU A 85 4.07 1.67 -6.22
CA LEU A 85 3.95 0.23 -6.46
C LEU A 85 3.74 -0.05 -7.94
N ASP A 86 4.10 -1.25 -8.39
CA ASP A 86 3.83 -1.64 -9.77
C ASP A 86 2.33 -1.79 -9.99
N LEU A 87 1.84 -1.52 -11.21
CA LEU A 87 0.41 -1.54 -11.49
C LEU A 87 -0.18 -2.91 -11.19
N TYR A 88 -1.32 -2.91 -10.51
CA TYR A 88 -2.08 -4.11 -10.30
C TYR A 88 -2.96 -4.40 -11.52
N ARG A 89 -2.57 -5.33 -12.39
CA ARG A 89 -3.38 -5.66 -13.57
C ARG A 89 -4.56 -6.56 -13.18
N PHE A 90 -5.72 -6.28 -13.75
CA PHE A 90 -6.91 -7.11 -13.67
C PHE A 90 -7.42 -7.43 -15.08
N ASP A 91 -7.97 -8.62 -15.26
CA ASP A 91 -8.61 -9.02 -16.52
C ASP A 91 -10.03 -8.44 -16.64
N HIS A 92 -10.70 -8.24 -15.51
CA HIS A 92 -12.03 -7.65 -15.38
C HIS A 92 -12.07 -6.76 -14.14
N LEU A 93 -13.13 -5.96 -13.96
CA LEU A 93 -13.34 -5.29 -12.69
C LEU A 93 -13.44 -6.34 -11.58
N PRO A 94 -12.73 -6.18 -10.45
CA PRO A 94 -12.73 -7.18 -9.40
C PRO A 94 -14.12 -7.30 -8.77
N GLN A 95 -14.78 -8.44 -9.00
CA GLN A 95 -16.10 -8.76 -8.43
C GLN A 95 -15.98 -9.46 -7.07
N GLU A 96 -14.89 -10.20 -6.85
CA GLU A 96 -14.62 -10.93 -5.61
C GLU A 96 -14.02 -10.02 -4.53
N THR A 97 -14.87 -9.17 -3.97
CA THR A 97 -14.51 -8.32 -2.83
C THR A 97 -15.23 -8.76 -1.56
N VAL A 98 -14.56 -8.56 -0.42
CA VAL A 98 -15.10 -8.77 0.91
C VAL A 98 -15.21 -7.40 1.59
N GLN A 99 -16.39 -7.13 2.13
CA GLN A 99 -16.63 -5.95 2.97
C GLN A 99 -16.20 -6.27 4.39
N LEU A 100 -15.30 -5.45 4.96
CA LEU A 100 -14.84 -5.64 6.33
C LEU A 100 -14.60 -4.30 7.02
N GLU A 101 -14.68 -4.30 8.35
CA GLU A 101 -14.32 -3.16 9.18
C GLU A 101 -12.95 -3.41 9.81
N THR A 102 -12.02 -2.48 9.60
CA THR A 102 -10.67 -2.58 10.15
C THR A 102 -10.06 -1.21 10.40
N ARG A 103 -9.07 -1.17 11.28
CA ARG A 103 -8.19 -0.02 11.48
C ARG A 103 -6.90 -0.11 10.67
N ASN A 104 -6.58 -1.29 10.11
CA ASN A 104 -5.28 -1.58 9.51
C ASN A 104 -5.20 -1.10 8.05
N VAL A 105 -5.70 0.11 7.77
CA VAL A 105 -5.77 0.67 6.42
C VAL A 105 -4.77 1.81 6.29
N VAL A 106 -3.89 1.71 5.30
CA VAL A 106 -2.98 2.80 4.94
C VAL A 106 -3.82 3.92 4.30
N PRO A 107 -3.69 5.18 4.75
CA PRO A 107 -4.47 6.28 4.16
C PRO A 107 -4.04 6.53 2.71
N ALA A 108 -5.02 6.72 1.82
CA ALA A 108 -4.79 7.26 0.49
C ALA A 108 -4.33 8.72 0.60
N ARG A 109 -3.34 9.10 -0.21
CA ARG A 109 -2.77 10.46 -0.24
C ARG A 109 -2.62 11.02 -1.66
N LEU A 110 -2.91 10.20 -2.66
CA LEU A 110 -2.76 10.60 -4.05
C LEU A 110 -4.04 11.30 -4.54
N GLU A 111 -3.89 12.50 -5.08
CA GLU A 111 -5.00 13.25 -5.67
C GLU A 111 -5.43 12.68 -7.02
N GLU A 112 -6.65 12.99 -7.44
CA GLU A 112 -7.23 12.42 -8.65
C GLU A 112 -6.47 12.79 -9.93
N ALA A 113 -6.20 14.07 -10.16
CA ALA A 113 -5.46 14.53 -11.34
C ALA A 113 -4.07 13.86 -11.43
N ALA A 114 -3.33 13.86 -10.31
CA ALA A 114 -2.02 13.22 -10.21
C ALA A 114 -2.09 11.70 -10.46
N SER A 115 -3.14 11.04 -9.98
CA SER A 115 -3.34 9.60 -10.19
C SER A 115 -3.57 9.23 -11.66
N CYS A 116 -4.33 10.04 -12.40
CA CYS A 116 -4.56 9.86 -13.84
C CYS A 116 -3.26 10.00 -14.65
N GLU A 117 -2.45 11.01 -14.35
CA GLU A 117 -1.16 11.21 -15.03
C GLU A 117 -0.19 10.07 -14.74
N LEU A 118 -0.11 9.64 -13.47
CA LEU A 118 0.78 8.55 -13.04
C LEU A 118 0.41 7.21 -13.67
N VAL A 119 -0.88 6.85 -13.76
CA VAL A 119 -1.28 5.59 -14.39
C VAL A 119 -0.94 5.59 -15.87
N ILE A 120 -1.18 6.70 -16.58
CA ILE A 120 -0.82 6.84 -18.01
C ILE A 120 0.70 6.70 -18.18
N ALA A 121 1.49 7.38 -17.35
CA ALA A 121 2.96 7.30 -17.41
C ALA A 121 3.47 5.88 -17.17
N LYS A 122 2.89 5.14 -16.22
CA LYS A 122 3.26 3.75 -15.93
C LYS A 122 2.86 2.80 -17.05
N VAL A 123 1.63 2.90 -17.57
CA VAL A 123 1.19 2.07 -18.70
C VAL A 123 2.06 2.34 -19.92
N ARG A 124 2.39 3.61 -20.18
CA ARG A 124 3.32 3.98 -21.25
C ARG A 124 4.67 3.26 -21.11
N ARG A 125 5.25 3.21 -19.91
CA ARG A 125 6.50 2.46 -19.65
C ARG A 125 6.34 0.97 -19.92
N VAL A 126 5.23 0.35 -19.50
CA VAL A 126 4.94 -1.07 -19.76
C VAL A 126 4.84 -1.35 -21.26
N VAL A 127 4.14 -0.49 -22.00
CA VAL A 127 4.01 -0.59 -23.47
C VAL A 127 5.36 -0.40 -24.16
N PHE A 128 6.19 0.54 -23.72
CA PHE A 128 7.54 0.71 -24.27
C PHE A 128 8.45 -0.50 -24.00
N SER A 129 8.35 -1.11 -22.82
CA SER A 129 9.17 -2.27 -22.46
C SER A 129 8.82 -3.54 -23.26
N SER A 130 7.64 -3.62 -23.87
CA SER A 130 7.22 -4.79 -24.67
C SER A 130 7.61 -4.72 -26.16
N GLY A 131 8.24 -3.62 -26.60
CA GLY A 131 8.84 -3.52 -27.93
C GLY A 131 8.70 -2.14 -28.57
N PHE A 132 9.70 -1.28 -28.39
CA PHE A 132 9.74 0.11 -28.88
C PHE A 132 9.46 0.27 -30.38
N PHE A 133 9.92 -0.67 -31.22
CA PHE A 133 9.81 -0.60 -32.68
C PHE A 133 8.39 -0.77 -33.23
N ARG A 134 7.41 -1.14 -32.39
CA ARG A 134 6.01 -1.39 -32.81
C ARG A 134 5.05 -0.24 -32.49
N LEU A 135 5.55 0.89 -31.99
CA LEU A 135 4.71 1.98 -31.49
C LEU A 135 4.61 3.10 -32.53
N ARG A 136 3.41 3.29 -33.09
CA ARG A 136 3.07 4.39 -33.99
C ARG A 136 1.70 4.95 -33.60
N ASP A 137 1.59 6.27 -33.46
CA ASP A 137 0.36 6.96 -33.03
C ASP A 137 -0.21 6.43 -31.69
N LEU A 138 0.68 6.14 -30.73
CA LEU A 138 0.29 5.64 -29.42
C LEU A 138 -0.56 6.69 -28.67
N LYS A 139 -1.83 6.37 -28.44
CA LYS A 139 -2.72 7.13 -27.56
C LYS A 139 -3.09 6.27 -26.36
N ILE A 140 -2.93 6.83 -25.17
CA ILE A 140 -3.31 6.21 -23.91
C ILE A 140 -4.30 7.14 -23.22
N SER A 141 -5.45 6.62 -22.87
CA SER A 141 -6.46 7.30 -22.04
C SER A 141 -6.72 6.48 -20.78
N ALA A 142 -7.05 7.16 -19.68
CA ALA A 142 -7.38 6.52 -18.42
C ALA A 142 -8.67 7.13 -17.87
N GLU A 143 -9.59 6.27 -17.45
CA GLU A 143 -10.81 6.63 -16.74
C GLU A 143 -10.77 6.01 -15.35
N ARG A 144 -10.92 6.83 -14.32
CA ARG A 144 -10.87 6.39 -12.93
C ARG A 144 -12.24 5.89 -12.47
N HIS A 145 -12.27 4.77 -11.77
CA HIS A 145 -13.47 4.31 -11.08
C HIS A 145 -13.65 5.02 -9.73
N PRO A 146 -14.89 5.35 -9.32
CA PRO A 146 -15.13 6.17 -8.12
C PRO A 146 -14.64 5.51 -6.83
N GLN A 147 -14.79 4.19 -6.70
CA GLN A 147 -14.48 3.47 -5.48
C GLN A 147 -13.09 2.84 -5.55
N PRO A 148 -12.18 3.13 -4.59
CA PRO A 148 -10.94 2.39 -4.48
C PRO A 148 -11.21 0.96 -4.00
N ILE A 149 -10.30 0.06 -4.36
CA ILE A 149 -10.24 -1.28 -3.79
C ILE A 149 -9.07 -1.39 -2.84
N HIS A 150 -9.17 -2.24 -1.83
CA HIS A 150 -8.09 -2.49 -0.91
C HIS A 150 -7.44 -3.84 -1.21
N ILE A 151 -6.11 -3.86 -1.24
CA ILE A 151 -5.34 -5.08 -1.42
C ILE A 151 -4.84 -5.53 -0.04
N PRO A 152 -5.17 -6.75 0.39
CA PRO A 152 -4.71 -7.29 1.67
C PRO A 152 -3.25 -7.75 1.59
N TYR A 153 -2.49 -7.43 2.63
CA TYR A 153 -1.12 -7.88 2.84
C TYR A 153 -0.98 -8.48 4.23
N TRP A 154 -0.18 -9.54 4.34
CA TRP A 154 0.29 -10.05 5.62
C TRP A 154 1.64 -9.46 5.96
N VAL A 155 1.83 -9.08 7.21
CA VAL A 155 3.13 -8.68 7.77
C VAL A 155 3.53 -9.63 8.89
N GLY A 156 4.71 -10.23 8.75
CA GLY A 156 5.32 -11.06 9.78
C GLY A 156 6.43 -10.30 10.49
N PHE A 157 6.22 -9.95 11.75
CA PHE A 157 7.21 -9.28 12.61
C PHE A 157 8.18 -10.27 13.20
N ARG A 158 9.47 -9.93 13.18
CA ARG A 158 10.59 -10.80 13.55
C ARG A 158 11.57 -10.05 14.43
N GLY A 159 12.28 -10.82 15.25
CA GLY A 159 13.42 -10.28 15.98
C GLY A 159 13.69 -10.98 17.30
N ALA A 160 14.94 -10.87 17.72
CA ALA A 160 15.37 -11.10 19.10
C ALA A 160 15.74 -9.75 19.74
N ASN A 161 16.73 -9.06 19.17
CA ASN A 161 17.25 -7.77 19.67
C ASN A 161 16.96 -6.58 18.74
N ASN A 162 16.72 -6.84 17.44
CA ASN A 162 16.35 -5.84 16.44
C ASN A 162 15.01 -6.24 15.81
N ALA A 163 14.11 -5.28 15.63
CA ALA A 163 12.84 -5.52 14.95
C ALA A 163 13.03 -5.52 13.42
N ASP A 164 12.64 -6.61 12.77
CA ASP A 164 12.48 -6.70 11.31
C ASP A 164 11.05 -7.16 11.01
N PHE A 165 10.65 -7.04 9.75
CA PHE A 165 9.37 -7.55 9.29
C PHE A 165 9.50 -8.09 7.87
N VAL A 166 8.56 -8.92 7.43
CA VAL A 166 8.44 -9.40 6.04
C VAL A 166 7.01 -9.19 5.61
N ILE A 167 6.78 -8.76 4.37
CA ILE A 167 5.45 -8.50 3.84
C ILE A 167 5.14 -9.50 2.72
N LEU A 168 3.92 -10.01 2.71
CA LEU A 168 3.39 -10.92 1.71
C LEU A 168 2.11 -10.34 1.12
N ASP A 169 2.06 -10.15 -0.21
CA ASP A 169 0.82 -9.87 -0.94
C ASP A 169 -0.10 -11.09 -0.82
N ALA A 170 -1.23 -10.91 -0.14
CA ALA A 170 -2.15 -12.00 0.17
C ALA A 170 -2.99 -12.42 -1.05
N VAL A 171 -3.03 -11.64 -2.12
CA VAL A 171 -3.74 -11.97 -3.36
C VAL A 171 -2.79 -12.67 -4.35
N ARG A 172 -1.59 -12.13 -4.56
CA ARG A 172 -0.60 -12.66 -5.50
C ARG A 172 0.31 -13.75 -4.91
N ARG A 173 0.21 -14.00 -3.60
CA ARG A 173 1.05 -14.96 -2.86
C ARG A 173 2.55 -14.67 -2.98
N ARG A 174 2.93 -13.39 -3.06
CA ARG A 174 4.31 -12.97 -3.33
C ARG A 174 4.88 -12.17 -2.16
N VAL A 175 6.12 -12.48 -1.77
CA VAL A 175 6.85 -11.65 -0.79
C VAL A 175 7.21 -10.31 -1.43
N GLU A 176 6.85 -9.23 -0.76
CA GLU A 176 6.99 -7.88 -1.27
C GLU A 176 8.31 -7.22 -0.85
N GLY A 177 8.79 -6.36 -1.75
CA GLY A 177 10.09 -5.71 -1.66
C GLY A 177 10.09 -4.37 -0.92
N SER A 178 11.14 -3.60 -1.16
CA SER A 178 11.41 -2.32 -0.47
C SER A 178 10.28 -1.30 -0.57
N LYS A 179 9.54 -1.23 -1.69
CA LYS A 179 8.47 -0.25 -1.89
C LYS A 179 7.31 -0.44 -0.91
N VAL A 180 6.77 -1.66 -0.82
CA VAL A 180 5.68 -1.98 0.13
C VAL A 180 6.17 -1.88 1.56
N ARG A 181 7.41 -2.31 1.84
CA ARG A 181 8.04 -2.13 3.16
C ARG A 181 8.13 -0.67 3.55
N HIS A 182 8.50 0.22 2.62
CA HIS A 182 8.57 1.65 2.87
C HIS A 182 7.18 2.24 3.15
N ILE A 183 6.16 1.88 2.37
CA ILE A 183 4.77 2.30 2.62
C ILE A 183 4.33 1.87 4.03
N PHE A 184 4.55 0.60 4.38
CA PHE A 184 4.17 0.06 5.68
C PHE A 184 4.93 0.75 6.81
N HIS A 185 6.26 0.85 6.71
CA HIS A 185 7.10 1.50 7.71
C HIS A 185 6.70 2.97 7.92
N SER A 186 6.52 3.74 6.85
CA SER A 186 6.09 5.15 6.93
C SER A 186 4.67 5.33 7.47
N TRP A 187 3.86 4.28 7.49
CA TRP A 187 2.54 4.28 8.10
C TRP A 187 2.57 3.94 9.60
N ILE A 188 3.39 2.97 10.01
CA ILE A 188 3.47 2.53 11.41
C ILE A 188 4.51 3.27 12.25
N ALA A 189 5.50 3.91 11.61
CA ALA A 189 6.50 4.68 12.32
C ALA A 189 5.82 5.86 13.01
N PRO A 190 6.05 6.06 14.32
CA PRO A 190 5.60 7.27 14.98
C PRO A 190 6.22 8.46 14.23
N PHE A 191 5.41 9.45 13.87
CA PHE A 191 5.95 10.73 13.42
C PHE A 191 7.00 11.16 14.44
N PRO A 192 8.23 11.55 14.04
CA PRO A 192 9.10 12.26 14.96
C PRO A 192 8.30 13.47 15.43
N ASP A 193 8.13 13.54 16.75
CA ASP A 193 7.38 14.57 17.43
C ASP A 193 7.80 15.94 16.87
N ARG A 194 6.85 16.69 16.29
CA ARG A 194 7.12 18.02 15.69
C ARG A 194 7.57 19.07 16.72
N THR A 195 7.78 18.66 17.96
CA THR A 195 8.16 19.48 19.11
C THR A 195 9.64 19.88 19.12
N LEU A 196 10.47 19.41 18.18
CA LEU A 196 11.89 19.83 18.07
C LEU A 196 12.18 20.89 17.00
N VAL A 197 11.19 21.39 16.26
CA VAL A 197 11.43 22.48 15.28
C VAL A 197 11.31 23.88 15.91
N THR A 198 10.69 24.02 17.08
CA THR A 198 10.56 25.33 17.76
C THR A 198 11.72 25.65 18.71
N ALA A 199 12.52 24.66 19.11
CA ALA A 199 13.64 24.87 20.05
C ALA A 199 14.95 25.35 19.37
N ALA A 200 15.01 25.36 18.03
CA ALA A 200 16.19 25.79 17.28
C ALA A 200 16.11 27.23 16.74
N SER A 201 14.98 27.95 16.91
CA SER A 201 14.80 29.33 16.43
C SER A 201 14.80 30.40 17.52
N SER A 202 15.13 30.08 18.78
CA SER A 202 15.19 31.07 19.87
C SER A 202 16.56 31.23 20.52
N LYS A 203 17.65 30.88 19.83
CA LYS A 203 19.01 31.28 20.22
C LYS A 203 19.83 31.84 19.06
N VAL A 204 19.21 32.69 18.25
CA VAL A 204 19.93 33.73 17.50
C VAL A 204 19.00 34.95 17.50
N LEU A 205 19.35 35.94 18.33
CA LEU A 205 18.94 37.35 18.38
C LEU A 205 18.66 37.79 19.82
N SER A 206 19.38 38.87 20.18
CA SER A 206 19.52 39.62 21.45
C SER A 206 20.13 38.88 22.63
#